data_AF-A0A7X2TEC6-F1
#
_entry.id   AF-A0A7X2TEC6-F1
#
_cell.length_a   1.000
_cell.length_b   1.000
_cell.length_c   1.000
_cell.angle_alpha   90.00
_cell.angle_beta   90.00
_cell.angle_gamma   90.00
#
_symmetry.space_group_name_H-M   'P 1'
#
loop_
_entity.id
_entity.type
_entity.pdbx_description
1 polymer ?
#
loop_
_entity_poly.entity_id
_entity_poly.type
_entity_poly.pdbx_seq_one_letter_code
_entity_poly.pdbx_strand_id
1 'polypeptide(L)' 'MTRFTDSLYERMMTRRLESGKETSRPLSLPKSHPCYGCGNYAQPCVGACHREMVRWLKERKRKK' A
#
# COMPACT_ATOMS: atom_id res chain seq x y z
N MET A 1 19.91 20.34 -21.61
CA MET A 1 19.88 21.23 -20.44
C MET A 1 21.24 21.88 -20.31
N THR A 2 21.38 23.11 -20.79
CA THR A 2 22.59 23.91 -20.61
C THR A 2 22.62 24.45 -19.18
N ARG A 3 23.69 24.17 -18.45
CA ARG A 3 23.94 24.71 -17.10
C ARG A 3 24.62 26.08 -17.24
N PHE A 4 24.29 27.01 -16.36
CA PHE A 4 24.83 28.37 -16.32
C PHE A 4 26.29 28.36 -15.82
N THR A 5 26.62 27.42 -14.93
CA THR A 5 27.95 27.20 -14.34
C THR A 5 28.19 25.71 -14.02
N ASP A 6 29.45 25.34 -13.77
CA ASP A 6 29.83 23.99 -13.32
C ASP A 6 29.77 23.79 -11.79
N SER A 7 29.16 24.72 -11.06
CA SER A 7 29.12 24.67 -9.59
C SER A 7 28.30 23.48 -9.07
N LEU A 8 28.78 22.85 -7.99
CA LEU A 8 28.07 21.73 -7.33
C LEU A 8 26.67 22.11 -6.87
N TYR A 9 26.49 23.38 -6.47
CA TYR A 9 25.20 23.93 -6.05
C TYR A 9 24.16 23.89 -7.17
N GLU A 10 24.54 24.29 -8.38
CA GLU A 10 23.64 24.25 -9.54
C GLU A 10 23.22 22.81 -9.88
N ARG A 11 24.12 21.84 -9.70
CA ARG A 11 23.81 20.41 -9.89
C ARG A 11 22.80 19.91 -8.87
N MET A 12 22.84 20.40 -7.63
CA MET A 12 21.85 20.06 -6.61
C MET A 12 20.49 20.66 -6.94
N MET A 13 20.45 21.94 -7.34
CA MET A 13 19.18 22.65 -7.62
C MET A 13 18.46 22.14 -8.87
N THR A 14 19.21 21.64 -9.85
CA THR A 14 18.64 21.04 -11.07
C THR A 14 18.37 19.54 -10.94
N ARG A 15 18.68 18.92 -9.79
CA ARG A 15 18.43 17.50 -9.55
C ARG A 15 16.92 17.28 -9.41
N ARG A 16 16.32 16.78 -10.49
CA ARG A 16 14.98 16.20 -10.41
C ARG A 16 15.03 15.01 -9.48
N LEU A 17 14.21 15.02 -8.44
CA LEU A 17 13.95 13.82 -7.66
C LEU A 17 13.30 12.82 -8.62
N GLU A 18 13.85 11.61 -8.71
CA GLU A 18 13.21 10.52 -9.41
C GLU A 18 11.91 10.18 -8.67
N SER A 19 10.83 10.85 -9.09
CA SER A 19 9.46 10.55 -8.69
C SER A 19 9.06 9.22 -9.32
N GLY A 20 9.61 8.12 -8.83
CA GLY A 20 9.44 6.84 -9.49
C GLY A 20 9.88 5.61 -8.69
N LYS A 21 10.17 5.74 -7.40
CA LYS A 21 10.07 4.55 -6.55
C LYS A 21 8.59 4.28 -6.35
N GLU A 22 8.12 3.21 -7.00
CA GLU A 22 6.82 2.54 -6.83
C GLU A 22 6.61 2.12 -5.37
N THR A 23 6.53 3.08 -4.44
CA THR A 23 6.26 2.81 -3.02
C THR A 23 4.76 2.71 -2.75
N SER A 24 3.91 2.52 -3.75
CA SER A 24 2.45 2.54 -3.58
C SER A 24 1.75 1.23 -3.91
N ARG A 25 2.47 0.16 -4.27
CA ARG A 25 1.85 -1.17 -4.34
C ARG A 25 2.18 -1.94 -3.07
N PRO A 26 1.26 -2.03 -2.09
CA PRO A 26 1.44 -2.97 -1.00
C PRO A 26 1.63 -4.35 -1.62
N LEU A 27 2.54 -5.16 -1.04
CA LEU A 27 2.79 -6.54 -1.43
C LEU A 27 1.44 -7.18 -1.73
N SER A 28 1.14 -7.38 -3.01
CA SER A 28 -0.07 -8.06 -3.39
C SER A 28 0.06 -9.44 -2.78
N LEU A 29 -0.71 -9.70 -1.72
CA LEU A 29 -0.84 -11.02 -1.13
C LEU A 29 -0.97 -12.03 -2.27
N PRO A 30 -0.41 -13.24 -2.15
CA PRO A 30 -0.54 -14.23 -3.21
C PRO A 30 -2.04 -14.47 -3.50
N LYS A 31 -2.39 -14.74 -4.77
CA LYS A 31 -3.79 -15.00 -5.20
C LYS A 31 -4.48 -16.10 -4.39
N SER A 32 -3.72 -17.00 -3.77
CA SER A 32 -4.19 -18.08 -2.90
C SER A 32 -4.60 -17.62 -1.49
N HIS A 33 -4.31 -16.38 -1.10
CA HIS A 33 -4.59 -15.90 0.24
C HIS A 33 -6.02 -15.35 0.34
N PRO A 34 -6.80 -15.69 1.39
CA PRO A 34 -8.20 -15.27 1.54
C PRO A 34 -8.39 -13.74 1.62
N CYS A 35 -7.33 -13.00 1.98
CA CYS A 35 -7.34 -11.53 1.98
C CYS A 35 -6.91 -10.89 0.65
N TYR A 36 -6.74 -11.66 -0.43
CA TYR A 36 -6.49 -11.12 -1.77
C TYR A 36 -7.69 -10.25 -2.24
N GLY A 37 -7.45 -8.98 -2.54
CA GLY A 37 -8.50 -8.03 -2.93
C GLY A 37 -9.35 -7.49 -1.76
N CYS A 38 -8.88 -7.63 -0.51
CA CYS A 38 -9.51 -6.96 0.62
C CYS A 38 -9.20 -5.45 0.60
N GLY A 39 -10.20 -4.61 0.86
CA GLY A 39 -10.06 -3.14 0.88
C GLY A 39 -9.05 -2.57 1.88
N ASN A 40 -8.57 -3.38 2.82
CA ASN A 40 -7.49 -3.04 3.76
C ASN A 40 -6.11 -3.27 3.12
N TYR A 41 -5.89 -2.70 1.93
CA TYR A 41 -4.65 -2.87 1.16
C TYR A 41 -3.38 -2.41 1.91
N ALA A 42 -3.51 -1.61 2.96
CA ALA A 42 -2.40 -1.06 3.73
C ALA A 42 -2.15 -1.73 5.10
N GLN A 43 -2.93 -2.76 5.48
CA GLN A 43 -2.73 -3.45 6.76
C GLN A 43 -2.19 -4.87 6.58
N PRO A 44 -1.24 -5.31 7.42
CA PRO A 44 -0.76 -6.69 7.40
C PRO A 44 -1.90 -7.66 7.75
N CYS A 45 -1.86 -8.86 7.17
CA CYS A 45 -2.80 -9.92 7.54
C CYS A 45 -2.60 -10.29 9.01
N VAL A 46 -3.63 -10.14 9.83
CA VAL A 46 -3.60 -10.45 11.28
C VAL A 46 -4.12 -11.88 11.56
N GLY A 47 -4.21 -12.74 10.54
CA GLY A 47 -4.69 -14.13 10.64
C GLY A 47 -6.20 -14.28 10.85
N ALA A 48 -6.86 -13.32 11.50
CA ALA A 48 -8.32 -13.27 11.63
C ALA A 48 -8.95 -12.48 10.46
N CYS A 49 -9.85 -13.13 9.72
CA CYS A 49 -10.58 -12.46 8.65
C CYS A 49 -11.74 -11.63 9.22
N HIS A 50 -11.66 -10.30 9.07
CA HIS A 50 -12.73 -9.39 9.49
C HIS A 50 -14.11 -9.76 8.89
N ARG A 51 -14.15 -10.29 7.66
CA ARG A 51 -15.41 -10.70 7.00
C ARG A 51 -16.08 -11.87 7.71
N GLU A 52 -15.29 -12.86 8.15
CA GLU A 52 -15.80 -14.03 8.87
C GLU A 52 -16.34 -13.61 10.24
N MET A 53 -15.62 -12.72 10.91
CA MET A 53 -16.04 -12.18 12.20
C MET A 53 -17.36 -11.41 12.10
N VAL A 54 -17.54 -10.57 11.06
CA VAL A 54 -18.79 -9.85 10.81
C VAL A 54 -19.95 -10.81 10.51
N ARG A 55 -19.73 -11.86 9.70
CA ARG A 55 -20.75 -12.88 9.43
C ARG A 55 -21.19 -13.57 10.71
N TRP A 56 -20.24 -14.01 11.53
CA TRP A 56 -20.51 -14.67 12.80
C TRP A 56 -21.30 -13.77 13.76
N LEU A 57 -20.93 -12.49 13.88
CA LEU A 57 -21.67 -11.52 14.70
C LEU A 57 -23.12 -11.33 14.21
N LYS A 58 -23.34 -11.29 12.90
CA LYS A 58 -24.68 -11.14 12.30
C LYS A 58 -25.55 -12.37 12.58
N GLU A 59 -24.99 -13.57 12.49
CA GLU A 59 -25.68 -14.81 12.82
C GLU A 59 -26.09 -14.89 14.29
N ARG A 60 -25.22 -14.47 15.22
CA ARG A 60 -25.55 -14.42 16.65
C ARG A 60 -26.65 -13.42 16.96
N LYS A 61 -26.65 -12.25 16.31
CA LYS A 61 -27.74 -11.27 16.44
C LYS A 61 -29.08 -11.79 15.92
N ARG A 62 -29.08 -12.63 14.89
CA ARG A 62 -30.32 -13.19 14.31
C ARG A 62 -30.91 -14.35 15.12
N LYS A 63 -30.10 -14.96 16.01
CA LYS A 63 -30.51 -16.05 16.91
C LYS A 63 -31.02 -15.55 18.27
N LYS A 64 -30.90 -14.26 18.54
CA LYS A 64 -31.35 -13.61 19.78
C LYS A 64 -32.62 -12.81 19.47
#